data_AF-A0A4Q3DEF6-F1
#
_entry.id   AF-A0A4Q3DEF6-F1
#
_cell.length_a   1.000
_cell.length_b   1.000
_cell.length_c   1.000
_cell.angle_alpha   90.00
_cell.angle_beta   90.00
_cell.angle_gamma   90.00
#
_symmetry.space_group_name_H-M   'P 1'
#
loop_
_entity.id
_entity.type
_entity.pdbx_description
1 polymer ?
#
loop_
_entity_poly.entity_id
_entity_poly.type
_entity_poly.pdbx_seq_one_letter_code
_entity_poly.pdbx_strand_id
1 'polypeptide(L)' 'MIGKNEWIGIAIGLLLTAAVFIGSTGLGYADYRPLRNYDIFSLVIAWVGSFLYIWKVRRSET' A
#
# COMPACT_ATOMS: atom_id res chain seq x y z
N MET A 1 15.65 -12.40 8.17
CA MET A 1 14.83 -11.68 9.17
C MET A 1 14.46 -10.32 8.60
N ILE A 2 13.23 -9.83 8.78
CA ILE A 2 12.83 -8.48 8.27
C ILE A 2 13.64 -7.40 8.97
N GLY A 3 14.43 -6.69 8.18
CA GLY A 3 15.29 -5.61 8.66
C GLY A 3 14.46 -4.41 9.11
N LYS A 4 15.03 -3.60 10.02
CA LYS A 4 14.35 -2.39 10.54
C LYS A 4 13.89 -1.46 9.41
N ASN A 5 14.68 -1.33 8.35
CA ASN A 5 14.37 -0.49 7.19
C ASN A 5 13.23 -1.05 6.34
N GLU A 6 13.13 -2.37 6.19
CA GLU A 6 12.00 -3.03 5.50
C GLU A 6 10.69 -2.79 6.26
N TRP A 7 10.73 -2.87 7.60
CA TRP A 7 9.57 -2.57 8.44
C TRP A 7 9.12 -1.11 8.35
N ILE A 8 10.06 -0.16 8.29
CA ILE A 8 9.76 1.26 8.07
C ILE A 8 9.09 1.45 6.69
N GLY A 9 9.59 0.78 5.66
CA GLY A 9 8.99 0.80 4.32
C GLY A 9 7.55 0.28 4.31
N ILE A 10 7.30 -0.85 4.98
CA ILE A 10 5.95 -1.43 5.13
C ILE A 10 5.02 -0.47 5.88
N ALA A 11 5.49 0.14 6.97
CA ALA A 11 4.71 1.08 7.77
C ALA A 11 4.32 2.33 6.97
N ILE A 12 5.26 2.90 6.20
CA ILE A 12 4.99 4.05 5.32
C ILE A 12 4.02 3.64 4.20
N GLY A 13 4.17 2.45 3.62
CA GLY A 13 3.25 1.93 2.62
C GLY A 13 1.81 1.79 3.13
N LEU A 14 1.63 1.31 4.37
CA LEU A 14 0.33 1.25 5.03
C LEU A 14 -0.28 2.63 5.28
N LEU A 15 0.52 3.60 5.73
CA LEU A 15 0.06 4.97 5.94
C LEU A 15 -0.40 5.64 4.65
N LEU A 16 0.37 5.51 3.56
CA LEU A 16 0.00 6.04 2.26
C LEU A 16 -1.25 5.35 1.70
N THR A 17 -1.39 4.03 1.93
CA THR A 17 -2.59 3.28 1.55
C THR A 17 -3.83 3.81 2.25
N ALA A 18 -3.75 4.04 3.56
CA ALA A 18 -4.84 4.61 4.35
C ALA A 18 -5.17 6.04 3.88
N ALA A 19 -4.15 6.87 3.58
CA ALA A 19 -4.36 8.23 3.09
C ALA A 19 -5.09 8.25 1.73
N VAL A 20 -4.71 7.39 0.80
CA VAL A 20 -5.39 7.27 -0.51
C VAL A 20 -6.82 6.75 -0.33
N PHE A 21 -7.02 5.75 0.54
CA PHE A 21 -8.35 5.20 0.81
C PHE A 21 -9.28 6.27 1.38
N ILE A 22 -8.82 7.04 2.37
CA ILE A 22 -9.58 8.14 3.00
C ILE A 22 -9.86 9.26 1.99
N GLY A 23 -8.84 9.67 1.23
CA GLY A 23 -8.98 10.75 0.23
C GLY A 23 -9.93 10.40 -0.91
N SER A 24 -9.95 9.14 -1.35
CA SER A 24 -10.78 8.70 -2.48
C SER A 24 -12.22 8.30 -2.07
N THR A 25 -12.42 7.79 -0.85
CA THR A 25 -13.77 7.58 -0.28
C THR A 25 -14.44 8.87 0.18
N GLY A 26 -13.66 9.93 0.43
CA GLY A 26 -14.16 11.13 1.09
C GLY A 26 -14.54 10.89 2.55
N LEU A 27 -13.92 9.89 3.22
CA LEU A 27 -14.12 9.60 4.64
C LEU A 27 -13.68 10.83 5.46
N GLY A 28 -14.63 11.69 5.82
CA GLY A 28 -14.39 12.99 6.49
C GLY A 28 -14.98 14.21 5.77
N TYR A 29 -15.48 14.05 4.54
CA TYR A 29 -16.28 15.06 3.83
C TYR A 29 -17.78 14.74 3.96
N ALA A 30 -18.63 15.77 3.79
CA ALA A 30 -20.08 15.65 3.98
C ALA A 30 -20.77 14.68 3.01
N ASP A 31 -20.16 14.43 1.84
CA ASP A 31 -20.66 13.51 0.82
C ASP A 31 -19.73 12.30 0.66
N TYR A 32 -20.23 11.11 0.99
CA TYR A 32 -19.56 9.85 0.70
C TYR A 32 -19.49 9.63 -0.81
N ARG A 33 -18.30 9.50 -1.38
CA ARG A 33 -18.12 9.04 -2.76
C ARG A 33 -17.78 7.55 -2.76
N PRO A 34 -18.50 6.72 -3.52
CA PRO A 34 -18.16 5.31 -3.64
C PRO A 34 -16.75 5.20 -4.23
N LEU A 35 -15.91 4.46 -3.51
CA LEU A 35 -14.53 4.27 -3.90
C LEU A 35 -14.47 3.65 -5.29
N ARG A 36 -13.84 4.35 -6.24
CA ARG A 36 -13.78 3.87 -7.62
C ARG A 36 -13.00 2.57 -7.63
N ASN A 37 -13.58 1.48 -8.17
CA ASN A 37 -12.93 0.16 -8.20
C ASN A 37 -11.47 0.22 -8.69
N TYR A 38 -11.19 1.13 -9.63
CA TYR A 38 -9.83 1.37 -10.16
C TYR A 38 -8.78 1.75 -9.10
N ASP A 39 -9.15 2.50 -8.06
CA ASP A 39 -8.22 2.87 -6.97
C ASP A 39 -7.89 1.67 -6.08
N ILE A 40 -8.89 0.82 -5.81
CA ILE A 40 -8.71 -0.42 -5.06
C ILE A 40 -7.79 -1.37 -5.82
N PHE A 41 -8.04 -1.57 -7.12
CA PHE A 41 -7.19 -2.40 -7.96
C PHE A 41 -5.76 -1.88 -8.03
N SER A 42 -5.57 -0.56 -8.15
CA SER A 42 -4.26 0.07 -8.19
C SER A 42 -3.48 -0.14 -6.87
N LEU A 43 -4.17 -0.03 -5.72
CA LEU A 43 -3.61 -0.32 -4.40
C LEU A 43 -3.20 -1.77 -4.23
N VAL A 44 -4.05 -2.71 -4.65
CA VAL A 44 -3.76 -4.15 -4.58
C VAL A 44 -2.53 -4.49 -5.45
N ILE A 45 -2.47 -3.96 -6.68
CA ILE A 45 -1.32 -4.17 -7.58
C ILE A 45 -0.04 -3.59 -6.98
N ALA A 46 -0.09 -2.39 -6.37
CA ALA A 46 1.07 -1.76 -5.75
C ALA A 46 1.61 -2.58 -4.56
N TRP A 47 0.72 -3.13 -3.73
CA TRP A 47 1.10 -4.00 -2.60
C TRP A 47 1.69 -5.32 -3.07
N VAL A 48 1.06 -5.97 -4.05
CA VAL A 48 1.58 -7.22 -4.63
C VAL A 48 2.95 -6.99 -5.26
N GLY A 49 3.14 -5.89 -6.00
CA GLY A 49 4.43 -5.51 -6.59
C GLY A 49 5.52 -5.28 -5.53
N SER A 50 5.21 -4.51 -4.48
CA SER A 50 6.15 -4.28 -3.36
C SER A 50 6.52 -5.57 -2.64
N PHE A 51 5.54 -6.44 -2.37
CA PHE A 51 5.78 -7.72 -1.71
C PHE A 51 6.67 -8.64 -2.56
N LEU A 52 6.39 -8.75 -3.86
CA LEU A 52 7.18 -9.53 -4.80
C LEU A 52 8.61 -9.00 -4.93
N TYR A 53 8.79 -7.68 -4.94
CA TYR A 53 10.11 -7.05 -4.97
C TYR A 53 10.93 -7.40 -3.73
N ILE A 54 10.36 -7.22 -2.54
CA ILE A 54 11.02 -7.58 -1.26
C ILE A 54 11.37 -9.07 -1.24
N TRP A 55 10.45 -9.93 -1.68
CA TRP A 55 10.68 -11.37 -1.76
C TRP A 55 11.80 -11.73 -2.75
N LYS A 56 11.88 -11.06 -3.90
CA LYS A 56 12.94 -11.27 -4.90
C LYS A 56 14.30 -10.82 -4.37
N VAL A 57 14.39 -9.61 -3.80
CA VAL A 57 15.64 -9.07 -3.24
C VAL A 57 16.21 -10.01 -2.19
N ARG A 58 15.35 -10.55 -1.32
CA ARG A 58 15.76 -11.55 -0.32
C ARG A 58 16.34 -12.82 -0.91
N ARG A 59 15.79 -13.30 -2.02
CA ARG A 59 16.31 -14.49 -2.70
C ARG A 59 17.61 -14.22 -3.46
N SER A 60 17.91 -12.98 -3.84
CA SER A 60 19.20 -12.66 -4.46
C SER A 60 20.33 -12.42 -3.46
N GLU A 61 20.00 -12.10 -2.21
CA GLU A 61 20.98 -11.92 -1.13
C GLU A 61 21.35 -13.24 -0.42
N THR A 62 20.78 -14.38 -0.84
CA THR A 62 21.10 -15.73 -0.33
C THR A 62 21.95 -16.48 -1.33
#